data_AF-A0A932TF33-F1
#
_entry.id   AF-A0A932TF33-F1
#
_cell.length_a   1.000
_cell.length_b   1.000
_cell.length_c   1.000
_cell.angle_alpha   90.00
_cell.angle_beta   90.00
_cell.angle_gamma   90.00
#
_symmetry.space_group_name_H-M   'P 1'
#
loop_
_entity.id
_entity.type
_entity.pdbx_description
1 polymer ?
#
loop_
_entity_poly.entity_id
_entity_poly.type
_entity_poly.pdbx_seq_one_letter_code
_entity_poly.pdbx_strand_id
1 'polypeptide(L)'
;MSVDQVACELERWPLDGVLGFIARLSLQMVLAGQDFADPRRQGQYLKWAIVDDFPAALPSAARMYVPGRVPLTSTSGVFITEQNMAWLAHAALLRCEGDTVTDELEWGLRRRLCRLLLIANDFLSGTAAATPSTLPERRSFALNWLRYGQFNRLFEPCNATLARLARQYVLLVELLPKHFPEATSACEAATGGVTLQRFFEILALIVTSVHSWSSGNGWLRRSAVCARIPSGRREIEMLLDRWTRTPEEYRRRFEEWQRDRPPVEAGPAYDFVPLRESPLIQMRPDELVCPVLPFLLSKMEDEPYFVLCDYLKQQDAQKQRDFQQALGYAYEEYANSLVARIASGDRGGAWVCRRPGLLDRQVGDDYLQRADTGVPFEHKGQRPGTEFLRGGEGDRVLGPPSALLQRLEHGDQIPLQVGRSQDHGVLTRPMWQQSRATGAILEFGEREAGSRPARLFPIITHLADLRVDKVVRAAYLTPLADKAGLYAEACWQSPQWIHVSDLEWLAALAEAGRLDLAELLADKTTNAPDERFDVHLFRRFGPPTVDARLTEAVPRLLAGSLSAFSCPEPASDEPS
;
A
#
# COMPACT_ATOMS: atom_id res chain seq x y z
N MET A 1 25.89 -7.97 15.25
CA MET A 1 24.91 -8.74 16.03
C MET A 1 24.19 -9.70 15.07
N SER A 2 23.67 -10.86 15.48
CA SER A 2 22.75 -11.70 14.69
C SER A 2 21.29 -11.48 15.12
N VAL A 3 20.34 -12.02 14.35
CA VAL A 3 18.90 -12.02 14.69
C VAL A 3 18.66 -12.64 16.06
N ASP A 4 19.30 -13.77 16.34
CA ASP A 4 19.19 -14.49 17.61
C ASP A 4 19.73 -13.67 18.79
N GLN A 5 20.79 -12.90 18.57
CA GLN A 5 21.34 -12.01 19.60
C GLN A 5 20.40 -10.83 19.93
N VAL A 6 19.66 -10.30 18.94
CA VAL A 6 18.58 -9.32 19.23
C VAL A 6 17.46 -9.98 20.01
N ALA A 7 17.06 -11.20 19.62
CA ALA A 7 15.98 -11.92 20.30
C ALA A 7 16.31 -12.17 21.78
N CYS A 8 17.52 -12.65 22.09
CA CYS A 8 17.96 -12.86 23.48
C CYS A 8 18.04 -11.57 24.31
N GLU A 9 18.32 -10.42 23.68
CA GLU A 9 18.30 -9.14 24.37
C GLU A 9 16.86 -8.73 24.71
N LEU A 10 15.94 -8.85 23.74
CA LEU A 10 14.53 -8.50 23.91
C LEU A 10 13.83 -9.32 25.00
N GLU A 11 14.23 -10.58 25.19
CA GLU A 11 13.67 -11.45 26.25
C GLU A 11 13.71 -10.82 27.65
N ARG A 12 14.68 -9.93 27.91
CA ARG A 12 14.88 -9.32 29.23
C ARG A 12 14.17 -7.98 29.39
N TRP A 13 13.48 -7.52 28.36
CA TRP A 13 12.93 -6.16 28.30
C TRP A 13 11.42 -6.18 28.53
N PRO A 14 10.86 -5.14 29.17
CA PRO A 14 9.42 -5.04 29.35
C PRO A 14 8.73 -4.77 28.01
N LEU A 15 7.78 -5.63 27.65
CA LEU A 15 7.06 -5.54 26.37
C LEU A 15 6.35 -4.19 26.19
N ASP A 16 5.72 -3.68 27.26
CA ASP A 16 4.97 -2.43 27.23
C ASP A 16 5.86 -1.21 26.94
N GLY A 17 7.09 -1.20 27.46
CA GLY A 17 8.10 -0.19 27.16
C GLY A 17 8.53 -0.24 25.70
N VAL A 18 8.83 -1.43 25.17
CA VAL A 18 9.24 -1.56 23.76
C VAL A 18 8.14 -1.09 22.81
N LEU A 19 6.92 -1.60 22.97
CA LEU A 19 5.81 -1.27 22.08
C LEU A 19 5.36 0.19 22.23
N GLY A 20 5.32 0.73 23.46
CA GLY A 20 4.96 2.13 23.70
C GLY A 20 5.94 3.10 23.05
N PHE A 21 7.25 2.81 23.07
CA PHE A 21 8.25 3.63 22.38
C PHE A 21 8.08 3.56 20.86
N ILE A 22 7.91 2.36 20.30
CA ILE A 22 7.70 2.17 18.85
C ILE A 22 6.43 2.90 18.40
N ALA A 23 5.33 2.78 19.15
CA ALA A 23 4.08 3.48 18.86
C ALA A 23 4.23 5.00 18.91
N ARG A 24 5.01 5.52 19.87
CA ARG A 24 5.33 6.95 19.93
C ARG A 24 6.12 7.42 18.71
N LEU A 25 7.13 6.67 18.29
CA LEU A 25 7.87 6.95 17.06
C LEU A 25 6.93 6.92 15.85
N SER A 26 6.07 5.90 15.76
CA SER A 26 5.11 5.78 14.68
C SER A 26 4.06 6.90 14.67
N LEU A 27 3.66 7.44 15.83
CA LEU A 27 2.76 8.59 15.90
C LEU A 27 3.46 9.86 15.44
N GLN A 28 4.72 10.07 15.84
CA GLN A 28 5.53 11.19 15.36
C GLN A 28 5.74 11.17 13.83
N MET A 29 5.63 9.99 13.20
CA MET A 29 5.68 9.85 11.74
C MET A 29 4.43 10.38 11.02
N VAL A 30 3.29 10.45 11.71
CA VAL A 30 1.97 10.68 11.09
C VAL A 30 1.40 12.07 11.42
N LEU A 31 1.95 12.76 12.43
CA LEU A 31 1.54 14.13 12.77
C LEU A 31 2.23 15.18 11.89
N ALA A 32 1.45 16.13 11.36
CA ALA A 32 1.95 17.20 10.49
C ALA A 32 2.96 18.13 11.22
N GLY A 33 3.99 18.59 10.50
CA GLY A 33 5.05 19.46 11.05
C GLY A 33 6.19 18.70 11.75
N GLN A 34 6.18 17.37 11.67
CA GLN A 34 7.13 16.48 12.32
C GLN A 34 7.75 15.50 11.33
N ASP A 35 8.24 15.99 10.17
CA ASP A 35 8.72 15.12 9.09
C ASP A 35 9.70 14.07 9.62
N PHE A 36 9.31 12.81 9.59
CA PHE A 36 10.18 11.72 10.00
C PHE A 36 11.39 11.56 9.06
N ALA A 37 11.24 12.02 7.82
CA ALA A 37 12.33 12.20 6.87
C ALA A 37 13.19 13.44 7.18
N ASP A 38 12.81 14.31 8.14
CA ASP A 38 13.65 15.41 8.59
C ASP A 38 14.94 14.84 9.19
N PRO A 39 16.08 15.11 8.55
CA PRO A 39 17.35 14.62 9.03
C PRO A 39 17.69 15.08 10.45
N ARG A 40 17.11 16.18 10.94
CA ARG A 40 17.32 16.69 12.31
C ARG A 40 16.75 15.73 13.37
N ARG A 41 15.61 15.09 13.08
CA ARG A 41 14.97 14.11 13.97
C ARG A 41 15.67 12.76 13.90
N GLN A 42 16.01 12.31 12.69
CA GLN A 42 16.85 11.12 12.48
C GLN A 42 18.21 11.28 13.20
N GLY A 43 18.82 12.46 13.12
CA GLY A 43 20.08 12.77 13.80
C GLY A 43 20.01 12.63 15.33
N GLN A 44 18.88 12.94 15.95
CA GLN A 44 18.68 12.76 17.38
C GLN A 44 18.63 11.27 17.76
N TYR A 45 17.89 10.43 17.02
CA TYR A 45 17.86 8.99 17.25
C TYR A 45 19.22 8.33 17.02
N LEU A 46 19.96 8.79 16.02
CA LEU A 46 21.31 8.34 15.74
C LEU A 46 22.24 8.67 16.91
N LYS A 47 22.16 9.90 17.43
CA LYS A 47 22.92 10.31 18.61
C LYS A 47 22.60 9.41 19.81
N TRP A 48 21.35 9.05 20.02
CA TRP A 48 20.95 8.14 21.11
C TRP A 48 21.54 6.74 20.94
N ALA A 49 21.55 6.21 19.73
CA ALA A 49 22.08 4.88 19.46
C ALA A 49 23.61 4.77 19.57
N ILE A 50 24.33 5.86 19.29
CA ILE A 50 25.81 5.91 19.34
C ILE A 50 26.32 6.04 20.78
N VAL A 51 25.62 6.79 21.63
CA VAL A 51 26.02 7.10 23.02
C VAL A 51 25.61 5.98 24.01
N ASP A 52 25.40 4.76 23.52
CA ASP A 52 24.98 3.62 24.33
C ASP A 52 26.13 2.63 24.51
N ASP A 53 26.38 2.18 25.75
CA ASP A 53 27.42 1.22 26.15
C ASP A 53 27.00 -0.22 25.80
N PHE A 54 26.43 -0.40 24.61
CA PHE A 54 25.96 -1.69 24.14
C PHE A 54 27.15 -2.50 23.61
N PRO A 55 27.39 -3.74 24.08
CA PRO A 55 28.63 -4.48 23.81
C PRO A 55 28.78 -4.97 22.35
N ALA A 56 27.78 -4.76 21.49
CA ALA A 56 27.82 -5.20 20.09
C ALA A 56 28.30 -4.09 19.15
N ALA A 57 29.28 -4.41 18.30
CA ALA A 57 29.69 -3.55 17.19
C ALA A 57 28.53 -3.37 16.19
N LEU A 58 28.28 -2.12 15.78
CA LEU A 58 27.36 -1.78 14.69
C LEU A 58 28.03 -2.18 13.36
N PRO A 59 27.47 -3.14 12.59
CA PRO A 59 27.93 -3.38 11.23
C PRO A 59 27.90 -2.06 10.44
N SER A 60 28.87 -1.81 9.56
CA SER A 60 28.91 -0.59 8.72
C SER A 60 28.86 0.76 9.46
N ALA A 61 29.14 0.82 10.77
CA ALA A 61 29.12 2.06 11.57
C ALA A 61 29.88 3.23 10.92
N ALA A 62 31.02 2.93 10.28
CA ALA A 62 31.85 3.91 9.56
C ALA A 62 31.17 4.56 8.35
N ARG A 63 30.13 3.94 7.78
CA ARG A 63 29.29 4.50 6.70
C ARG A 63 28.08 5.26 7.25
N MET A 64 27.59 4.85 8.42
CA MET A 64 26.45 5.48 9.09
C MET A 64 26.83 6.78 9.81
N TYR A 65 28.09 6.90 10.24
CA TYR A 65 28.54 8.03 11.03
C TYR A 65 29.75 8.71 10.37
N VAL A 66 29.49 9.88 9.80
CA VAL A 66 30.51 10.91 9.54
C VAL A 66 30.11 12.14 10.35
N PRO A 67 30.95 12.65 11.27
CA PRO A 67 30.64 13.85 12.04
C PRO A 67 30.17 14.99 11.13
N GLY A 68 28.98 15.54 11.41
CA GLY A 68 28.37 16.62 10.62
C GLY A 68 27.64 16.19 9.34
N ARG A 69 27.47 14.88 9.07
CA ARG A 69 26.66 14.37 7.96
C ARG A 69 25.54 13.44 8.44
N VAL A 70 24.41 13.51 7.75
CA VAL A 70 23.26 12.60 7.90
C VAL A 70 23.63 11.26 7.23
N PRO A 71 23.38 10.09 7.86
CA PRO A 71 23.63 8.81 7.22
C PRO A 71 22.82 8.70 5.92
N LEU A 72 23.51 8.41 4.81
CA LEU A 72 22.85 8.03 3.56
C LEU A 72 22.76 6.51 3.53
N THR A 73 21.57 5.94 3.76
CA THR A 73 21.27 4.59 3.27
C THR A 73 21.23 4.66 1.74
N SER A 74 21.66 3.59 1.05
CA SER A 74 21.98 3.58 -0.39
C SER A 74 20.85 4.00 -1.35
N THR A 75 19.65 4.29 -0.86
CA THR A 75 18.50 4.69 -1.68
C THR A 75 17.56 5.74 -1.07
N SER A 76 17.64 6.10 0.22
CA SER A 76 16.58 6.95 0.83
C SER A 76 16.98 7.92 1.96
N GLY A 77 18.21 7.89 2.48
CA GLY A 77 18.66 8.88 3.49
C GLY A 77 17.93 8.82 4.85
N VAL A 78 17.16 7.75 5.11
CA VAL A 78 16.42 7.50 6.36
C VAL A 78 16.86 6.12 6.90
N PHE A 79 17.06 5.98 8.21
CA PHE A 79 17.52 4.72 8.82
C PHE A 79 16.52 4.03 9.75
N ILE A 80 15.58 4.76 10.36
CA ILE A 80 14.40 4.13 10.98
C ILE A 80 13.32 4.12 9.92
N THR A 81 12.74 2.97 9.63
CA THR A 81 11.65 2.81 8.65
C THR A 81 10.47 2.10 9.29
N GLU A 82 9.30 2.15 8.62
CA GLU A 82 8.14 1.34 9.00
C GLU A 82 8.48 -0.14 9.10
N GLN A 83 9.37 -0.63 8.23
CA GLN A 83 9.86 -2.01 8.25
C GLN A 83 10.65 -2.32 9.53
N ASN A 84 11.53 -1.40 9.96
CA ASN A 84 12.31 -1.60 11.19
C ASN A 84 11.40 -1.64 12.43
N MET A 85 10.39 -0.77 12.46
CA MET A 85 9.41 -0.73 13.55
C MET A 85 8.54 -1.99 13.57
N ALA A 86 8.01 -2.41 12.42
CA ALA A 86 7.22 -3.64 12.30
C ALA A 86 8.04 -4.85 12.72
N TRP A 87 9.31 -4.90 12.29
CA TRP A 87 10.26 -5.93 12.67
C TRP A 87 10.47 -6.03 14.18
N LEU A 88 10.81 -4.90 14.80
CA LEU A 88 11.12 -4.88 16.22
C LEU A 88 9.88 -5.13 17.08
N ALA A 89 8.71 -4.60 16.68
CA ALA A 89 7.45 -4.86 17.35
C ALA A 89 7.07 -6.35 17.29
N HIS A 90 7.23 -6.98 16.12
CA HIS A 90 7.01 -8.41 15.94
C HIS A 90 7.96 -9.24 16.82
N ALA A 91 9.26 -8.94 16.79
CA ALA A 91 10.24 -9.62 17.62
C ALA A 91 9.94 -9.46 19.12
N ALA A 92 9.58 -8.27 19.57
CA ALA A 92 9.22 -7.99 20.96
C ALA A 92 7.98 -8.78 21.39
N LEU A 93 6.91 -8.77 20.59
CA LEU A 93 5.67 -9.52 20.86
C LEU A 93 5.94 -11.02 21.05
N LEU A 94 6.89 -11.59 20.32
CA LEU A 94 7.23 -13.01 20.41
C LEU A 94 8.20 -13.35 21.54
N ARG A 95 8.99 -12.39 22.05
CA ARG A 95 10.16 -12.68 22.90
C ARG A 95 10.15 -12.00 24.27
N CYS A 96 9.62 -10.79 24.39
CA CYS A 96 9.63 -10.04 25.66
C CYS A 96 8.72 -10.67 26.72
N GLU A 97 9.03 -10.43 27.99
CA GLU A 97 8.15 -10.74 29.12
C GLU A 97 6.94 -9.78 29.14
N GLY A 98 5.72 -10.34 29.20
CA GLY A 98 4.47 -9.58 29.12
C GLY A 98 3.99 -8.98 30.44
N ASP A 99 4.45 -9.51 31.58
CA ASP A 99 3.92 -9.17 32.91
C ASP A 99 4.58 -7.94 33.56
N THR A 100 5.67 -7.44 32.97
CA THR A 100 6.40 -6.30 33.52
C THR A 100 5.80 -4.99 33.00
N VAL A 101 5.35 -4.14 33.94
CA VAL A 101 4.81 -2.81 33.67
C VAL A 101 5.90 -1.77 33.82
N THR A 102 6.12 -0.97 32.77
CA THR A 102 7.04 0.16 32.78
C THR A 102 6.29 1.44 33.16
N ASP A 103 6.71 2.10 34.25
CA ASP A 103 6.12 3.38 34.69
C ASP A 103 6.50 4.55 33.77
N GLU A 104 7.76 4.63 33.34
CA GLU A 104 8.23 5.56 32.32
C GLU A 104 9.34 4.94 31.45
N LEU A 105 9.36 5.27 30.16
CA LEU A 105 10.44 4.87 29.25
C LEU A 105 11.75 5.53 29.66
N GLU A 106 12.52 4.85 30.50
CA GLU A 106 13.82 5.30 30.97
C GLU A 106 14.74 5.67 29.79
N TRP A 107 15.58 6.68 30.01
CA TRP A 107 16.53 7.15 28.99
C TRP A 107 17.45 6.06 28.46
N GLY A 108 17.84 5.10 29.32
CA GLY A 108 18.64 3.94 28.94
C GLY A 108 17.92 3.05 27.91
N LEU A 109 16.65 2.75 28.13
CA LEU A 109 15.84 1.92 27.24
C LEU A 109 15.66 2.56 25.86
N ARG A 110 15.46 3.89 25.80
CA ARG A 110 15.34 4.63 24.53
C ARG A 110 16.60 4.55 23.67
N ARG A 111 17.78 4.69 24.29
CA ARG A 111 19.07 4.59 23.58
C ARG A 111 19.26 3.20 22.98
N ARG A 112 19.02 2.16 23.77
CA ARG A 112 19.12 0.76 23.34
C ARG A 112 18.13 0.44 22.22
N LEU A 113 16.88 0.87 22.32
CA LEU A 113 15.87 0.69 21.27
C LEU A 113 16.26 1.34 19.94
N CYS A 114 16.78 2.56 19.96
CA CYS A 114 17.28 3.23 18.74
C CYS A 114 18.44 2.45 18.11
N ARG A 115 19.30 1.83 18.92
CA ARG A 115 20.38 0.98 18.44
C ARG A 115 19.87 -0.33 17.83
N LEU A 116 18.86 -0.98 18.43
CA LEU A 116 18.22 -2.15 17.84
C LEU A 116 17.53 -1.84 16.51
N LEU A 117 16.88 -0.68 16.38
CA LEU A 117 16.29 -0.24 15.10
C LEU A 117 17.35 -0.06 14.01
N LEU A 118 18.53 0.49 14.34
CA LEU A 118 19.66 0.58 13.41
C LEU A 118 20.21 -0.80 13.00
N ILE A 119 20.36 -1.71 13.96
CA ILE A 119 20.81 -3.08 13.68
C ILE A 119 19.80 -3.81 12.78
N ALA A 120 18.50 -3.63 13.04
CA ALA A 120 17.43 -4.16 12.19
C ALA A 120 17.53 -3.61 10.76
N ASN A 121 17.85 -2.33 10.60
CA ASN A 121 18.04 -1.72 9.29
C ASN A 121 19.18 -2.36 8.50
N ASP A 122 20.29 -2.69 9.15
CA ASP A 122 21.40 -3.42 8.51
C ASP A 122 21.03 -4.85 8.13
N PHE A 123 20.30 -5.58 8.98
CA PHE A 123 19.83 -6.91 8.62
C PHE A 123 18.93 -6.90 7.40
N LEU A 124 17.99 -5.96 7.36
CA LEU A 124 17.05 -5.81 6.27
C LEU A 124 17.70 -5.29 4.98
N SER A 125 18.81 -4.53 5.10
CA SER A 125 19.58 -4.03 3.97
C SER A 125 20.66 -5.01 3.47
N GLY A 126 21.14 -5.90 4.35
CA GLY A 126 22.30 -6.77 4.16
C GLY A 126 21.98 -8.21 3.75
N THR A 127 20.72 -8.59 3.67
CA THR A 127 20.32 -9.86 3.07
C THR A 127 20.51 -9.78 1.56
N ALA A 128 21.73 -10.01 1.11
CA ALA A 128 22.01 -10.43 -0.26
C ALA A 128 21.35 -11.81 -0.46
N ALA A 129 20.03 -11.81 -0.67
CA ALA A 129 19.33 -12.99 -1.14
C ALA A 129 20.06 -13.47 -2.39
N ALA A 130 20.33 -14.77 -2.48
CA ALA A 130 20.82 -15.37 -3.71
C ALA A 130 19.99 -14.82 -4.87
N THR A 131 20.64 -14.28 -5.91
CA THR A 131 19.93 -13.66 -7.03
C THR A 131 19.03 -14.75 -7.62
N PRO A 132 17.69 -14.63 -7.50
CA PRO A 132 16.80 -15.70 -7.92
C PRO A 132 17.06 -16.00 -9.39
N SER A 133 17.29 -17.27 -9.70
CA SER A 133 17.87 -17.69 -10.97
C SER A 133 16.80 -18.03 -12.00
N THR A 134 15.68 -18.58 -11.54
CA THR A 134 14.56 -19.01 -12.37
C THR A 134 13.33 -18.10 -12.22
N LEU A 135 12.47 -18.02 -13.23
CA LEU A 135 11.20 -17.29 -13.19
C LEU A 135 10.30 -17.68 -11.99
N PRO A 136 10.15 -18.98 -11.61
CA PRO A 136 9.41 -19.35 -10.40
C PRO A 136 10.00 -18.77 -9.11
N GLU A 137 11.33 -18.82 -8.93
CA GLU A 137 12.02 -18.22 -7.78
C GLU A 137 11.83 -16.71 -7.75
N ARG A 138 11.98 -16.07 -8.91
CA ARG A 138 11.77 -14.62 -9.10
C ARG A 138 10.34 -14.20 -8.76
N ARG A 139 9.34 -14.98 -9.20
CA ARG A 139 7.93 -14.74 -8.84
C ARG A 139 7.74 -14.83 -7.32
N SER A 140 8.27 -15.88 -6.70
CA SER A 140 8.17 -16.10 -5.25
C SER A 140 8.78 -14.93 -4.47
N PHE A 141 9.98 -14.51 -4.88
CA PHE A 141 10.67 -13.35 -4.32
C PHE A 141 9.86 -12.07 -4.48
N ALA A 142 9.34 -11.77 -5.68
CA ALA A 142 8.55 -10.58 -5.94
C ALA A 142 7.20 -10.60 -5.20
N LEU A 143 6.53 -11.75 -5.10
CA LEU A 143 5.29 -11.90 -4.31
C LEU A 143 5.53 -11.61 -2.84
N ASN A 144 6.63 -12.13 -2.29
CA ASN A 144 7.03 -11.84 -0.92
C ASN A 144 7.39 -10.35 -0.75
N TRP A 145 8.08 -9.74 -1.70
CA TRP A 145 8.36 -8.31 -1.67
C TRP A 145 7.08 -7.46 -1.69
N LEU A 146 6.11 -7.77 -2.55
CA LEU A 146 4.81 -7.11 -2.58
C LEU A 146 4.05 -7.26 -1.26
N ARG A 147 4.16 -8.43 -0.62
CA ARG A 147 3.44 -8.72 0.63
C ARG A 147 4.10 -8.10 1.86
N TYR A 148 5.43 -8.08 1.92
CA TYR A 148 6.19 -7.77 3.14
C TYR A 148 7.26 -6.69 2.98
N GLY A 149 7.57 -6.23 1.77
CA GLY A 149 8.70 -5.34 1.48
C GLY A 149 8.30 -3.91 1.12
N GLN A 150 7.01 -3.64 0.90
CA GLN A 150 6.51 -2.33 0.41
C GLN A 150 6.40 -1.27 1.52
N PHE A 151 7.44 -1.12 2.31
CA PHE A 151 7.53 -0.10 3.35
C PHE A 151 8.08 1.22 2.79
N ASN A 152 7.76 2.33 3.45
CA ASN A 152 8.05 3.70 3.04
C ASN A 152 7.12 4.20 1.91
N ARG A 153 5.84 4.33 2.27
CA ARG A 153 4.99 5.35 1.64
C ARG A 153 5.55 6.73 2.02
N LEU A 154 5.56 7.66 1.06
CA LEU A 154 5.74 9.07 1.39
C LEU A 154 4.61 9.41 2.38
N PHE A 155 4.96 9.85 3.59
CA PHE A 155 4.00 10.04 4.67
C PHE A 155 2.82 10.91 4.25
N GLU A 156 1.61 10.47 4.60
CA GLU A 156 0.37 11.09 4.17
C GLU A 156 -0.27 11.84 5.36
N PRO A 157 -0.50 13.16 5.26
CA PRO A 157 -1.20 13.92 6.30
C PRO A 157 -2.64 13.43 6.48
N CYS A 158 -3.33 13.84 7.55
CA CYS A 158 -4.73 13.48 7.84
C CYS A 158 -5.65 13.57 6.60
N ASN A 159 -5.52 14.65 5.84
CA ASN A 159 -6.31 14.87 4.62
C ASN A 159 -6.09 13.79 3.55
N ALA A 160 -4.88 13.25 3.43
CA ALA A 160 -4.58 12.19 2.49
C ALA A 160 -5.16 10.84 2.94
N THR A 161 -5.12 10.52 4.24
CA THR A 161 -5.82 9.36 4.81
C THR A 161 -7.34 9.48 4.60
N LEU A 162 -7.91 10.65 4.85
CA LEU A 162 -9.33 10.92 4.61
C LEU A 162 -9.68 10.84 3.11
N ALA A 163 -8.80 11.29 2.22
CA ALA A 163 -9.01 11.16 0.77
C ALA A 163 -9.03 9.69 0.33
N ARG A 164 -8.20 8.83 0.91
CA ARG A 164 -8.25 7.38 0.67
C ARG A 164 -9.56 6.77 1.12
N LEU A 165 -10.02 7.09 2.34
CA LEU A 165 -11.34 6.67 2.81
C LEU A 165 -12.47 7.21 1.93
N ALA A 166 -12.37 8.45 1.46
CA ALA A 166 -13.31 9.05 0.53
C ALA A 166 -13.37 8.30 -0.81
N ARG A 167 -12.23 7.86 -1.33
CA ARG A 167 -12.19 7.02 -2.54
C ARG A 167 -12.94 5.71 -2.33
N GLN A 168 -12.69 5.05 -1.19
CA GLN A 168 -13.39 3.83 -0.82
C GLN A 168 -14.90 4.05 -0.70
N TYR A 169 -15.31 5.16 -0.09
CA TYR A 169 -16.70 5.56 0.01
C TYR A 169 -17.33 5.78 -1.35
N VAL A 170 -16.68 6.52 -2.26
CA VAL A 170 -17.15 6.70 -3.64
C VAL A 170 -17.33 5.35 -4.33
N LEU A 171 -16.34 4.46 -4.23
CA LEU A 171 -16.40 3.15 -4.89
C LEU A 171 -17.49 2.25 -4.31
N LEU A 172 -17.57 2.12 -2.98
CA LEU A 172 -18.42 1.12 -2.31
C LEU A 172 -19.84 1.64 -2.03
N VAL A 173 -20.02 2.95 -1.86
CA VAL A 173 -21.33 3.57 -1.54
C VAL A 173 -21.95 4.24 -2.77
N GLU A 174 -21.20 4.92 -3.63
CA GLU A 174 -21.79 5.64 -4.77
C GLU A 174 -21.85 4.80 -6.04
N LEU A 175 -20.82 4.00 -6.33
CA LEU A 175 -20.68 3.30 -7.62
C LEU A 175 -21.08 1.83 -7.55
N LEU A 176 -20.61 1.10 -6.53
CA LEU A 176 -20.89 -0.33 -6.36
C LEU A 176 -22.39 -0.66 -6.40
N PRO A 177 -23.32 0.11 -5.78
CA PRO A 177 -24.74 -0.25 -5.81
C PRO A 177 -25.37 -0.33 -7.21
N LYS A 178 -24.76 0.30 -8.23
CA LYS A 178 -25.18 0.16 -9.63
C LYS A 178 -24.95 -1.25 -10.18
N HIS A 179 -23.94 -1.95 -9.64
CA HIS A 179 -23.50 -3.28 -10.08
C HIS A 179 -23.79 -4.38 -9.05
N PHE A 180 -23.95 -4.01 -7.78
CA PHE A 180 -24.27 -4.91 -6.66
C PHE A 180 -25.22 -4.21 -5.66
N PRO A 181 -26.54 -4.18 -5.95
CA PRO A 181 -27.51 -3.43 -5.15
C PRO A 181 -27.60 -3.84 -3.68
N GLU A 182 -27.20 -5.07 -3.36
CA GLU A 182 -27.24 -5.64 -2.00
C GLU A 182 -26.05 -5.21 -1.11
N ALA A 183 -25.14 -4.35 -1.59
CA ALA A 183 -23.93 -3.96 -0.85
C ALA A 183 -24.22 -3.46 0.58
N THR A 184 -25.21 -2.57 0.73
CA THR A 184 -25.58 -1.99 2.02
C THR A 184 -26.19 -3.03 2.96
N SER A 185 -27.14 -3.84 2.49
CA SER A 185 -27.79 -4.87 3.31
C SER A 185 -26.81 -6.00 3.69
N ALA A 186 -25.87 -6.35 2.81
CA ALA A 186 -24.80 -7.28 3.12
C ALA A 186 -23.86 -6.73 4.22
N CYS A 187 -23.52 -5.44 4.18
CA CYS A 187 -22.74 -4.80 5.24
C CYS A 187 -23.48 -4.80 6.58
N GLU A 188 -24.77 -4.43 6.57
CA GLU A 188 -25.60 -4.42 7.78
C GLU A 188 -25.66 -5.80 8.43
N ALA A 189 -25.86 -6.85 7.62
CA ALA A 189 -25.87 -8.22 8.12
C ALA A 189 -24.49 -8.65 8.64
N ALA A 190 -23.40 -8.33 7.93
CA ALA A 190 -22.03 -8.68 8.32
C ALA A 190 -21.57 -8.02 9.63
N THR A 191 -22.15 -6.86 9.96
CA THR A 191 -21.77 -6.03 11.10
C THR A 191 -22.79 -6.06 12.23
N GLY A 192 -23.88 -6.82 12.08
CA GLY A 192 -24.93 -6.89 13.10
C GLY A 192 -25.75 -5.60 13.23
N GLY A 193 -25.87 -4.82 12.15
CA GLY A 193 -26.77 -3.67 12.04
C GLY A 193 -26.14 -2.35 11.60
N VAL A 194 -24.86 -2.32 11.20
CA VAL A 194 -24.18 -1.08 10.77
C VAL A 194 -24.26 -0.93 9.25
N THR A 195 -24.91 0.13 8.79
CA THR A 195 -25.01 0.44 7.36
C THR A 195 -23.63 0.73 6.76
N LEU A 196 -23.44 0.45 5.48
CA LEU A 196 -22.15 0.69 4.80
C LEU A 196 -21.71 2.15 4.88
N GLN A 197 -22.66 3.08 4.71
CA GLN A 197 -22.39 4.50 4.90
C GLN A 197 -21.95 4.80 6.34
N ARG A 198 -22.68 4.30 7.35
CA ARG A 198 -22.36 4.53 8.75
C ARG A 198 -21.00 3.95 9.12
N PHE A 199 -20.63 2.81 8.51
CA PHE A 199 -19.32 2.21 8.67
C PHE A 199 -18.21 3.18 8.26
N PHE A 200 -18.32 3.82 7.09
CA PHE A 200 -17.34 4.80 6.62
C PHE A 200 -17.28 6.07 7.49
N GLU A 201 -18.42 6.54 7.98
CA GLU A 201 -18.48 7.67 8.93
C GLU A 201 -17.70 7.34 10.22
N ILE A 202 -17.87 6.12 10.75
CA ILE A 202 -17.14 5.65 11.93
C ILE A 202 -15.63 5.58 11.64
N LEU A 203 -15.23 5.04 10.48
CA LEU A 203 -13.81 5.00 10.08
C LEU A 203 -13.20 6.41 10.02
N ALA A 204 -13.88 7.36 9.39
CA ALA A 204 -13.43 8.74 9.29
C ALA A 204 -13.26 9.39 10.67
N LEU A 205 -14.18 9.13 11.60
CA LEU A 205 -14.10 9.58 12.98
C LEU A 205 -12.93 8.97 13.76
N ILE A 206 -12.61 7.70 13.54
CA ILE A 206 -11.45 7.09 14.18
C ILE A 206 -10.16 7.70 13.59
N VAL A 207 -10.09 7.94 12.28
CA VAL A 207 -8.93 8.63 11.64
C VAL A 207 -8.72 10.01 12.23
N THR A 208 -9.75 10.85 12.34
CA THR A 208 -9.60 12.20 12.94
C THR A 208 -9.24 12.11 14.42
N SER A 209 -9.75 11.11 15.14
CA SER A 209 -9.37 10.84 16.52
C SER A 209 -7.89 10.46 16.64
N VAL A 210 -7.38 9.63 15.73
CA VAL A 210 -5.96 9.24 15.64
C VAL A 210 -5.06 10.44 15.41
N HIS A 211 -5.42 11.31 14.47
CA HIS A 211 -4.62 12.51 14.16
C HIS A 211 -4.70 13.60 15.24
N SER A 212 -5.67 13.52 16.16
CA SER A 212 -5.75 14.37 17.35
C SER A 212 -5.20 13.69 18.62
N TRP A 213 -4.46 12.59 18.48
CA TRP A 213 -3.69 11.99 19.58
C TRP A 213 -2.56 12.90 20.00
N SER A 214 -2.49 13.20 21.29
CA SER A 214 -1.34 13.91 21.86
C SER A 214 -0.14 12.98 21.95
N SER A 215 1.05 13.52 21.68
CA SER A 215 2.33 12.82 21.60
C SER A 215 2.89 12.28 22.93
N GLY A 216 2.05 12.19 23.97
CA GLY A 216 2.44 11.85 25.34
C GLY A 216 3.10 10.48 25.42
N ASN A 217 2.28 9.41 25.51
CA ASN A 217 2.79 8.10 25.88
C ASN A 217 2.74 7.05 24.74
N GLY A 218 2.08 7.34 23.61
CA GLY A 218 1.91 6.35 22.52
C GLY A 218 0.82 5.31 22.78
N TRP A 219 -0.05 5.57 23.76
CA TRP A 219 -1.15 4.71 24.18
C TRP A 219 -2.49 5.30 23.80
N LEU A 220 -3.36 4.45 23.27
CA LEU A 220 -4.73 4.74 22.92
C LEU A 220 -5.66 4.18 24.00
N ARG A 221 -6.40 5.06 24.69
CA ARG A 221 -7.48 4.60 25.57
C ARG A 221 -8.73 4.32 24.74
N ARG A 222 -9.24 3.10 24.80
CA ARG A 222 -10.50 2.73 24.12
C ARG A 222 -11.64 3.65 24.56
N SER A 223 -11.77 3.89 25.86
CA SER A 223 -12.73 4.84 26.42
C SER A 223 -12.62 6.24 25.83
N ALA A 224 -11.40 6.73 25.56
CA ALA A 224 -11.19 8.05 24.97
C ALA A 224 -11.60 8.11 23.49
N VAL A 225 -11.38 7.06 22.71
CA VAL A 225 -11.87 6.97 21.32
C VAL A 225 -13.39 6.94 21.30
N CYS A 226 -13.99 6.12 22.16
CA CYS A 226 -15.44 5.99 22.26
C CYS A 226 -16.12 7.26 22.81
N ALA A 227 -15.51 7.95 23.78
CA ALA A 227 -16.06 9.15 24.40
C ALA A 227 -16.11 10.36 23.45
N ARG A 228 -15.22 10.40 22.45
CA ARG A 228 -15.20 11.45 21.42
C ARG A 228 -16.35 11.35 20.43
N ILE A 229 -17.15 10.27 20.48
CA ILE A 229 -18.19 9.97 19.51
C ILE A 229 -19.48 9.57 20.26
N PRO A 230 -20.33 10.55 20.64
CA PRO A 230 -21.50 10.31 21.50
C PRO A 230 -22.55 9.38 20.90
N SER A 231 -22.69 9.37 19.58
CA SER A 231 -23.56 8.46 18.83
C SER A 231 -22.72 7.42 18.09
N GLY A 232 -22.97 6.13 18.30
CA GLY A 232 -22.24 5.07 17.61
C GLY A 232 -21.15 4.36 18.45
N ARG A 233 -21.14 4.56 19.78
CA ARG A 233 -20.14 3.96 20.68
C ARG A 233 -20.05 2.44 20.53
N ARG A 234 -21.19 1.76 20.46
CA ARG A 234 -21.24 0.29 20.35
C ARG A 234 -20.62 -0.18 19.04
N GLU A 235 -20.87 0.56 17.96
CA GLU A 235 -20.37 0.28 16.62
C GLU A 235 -18.84 0.51 16.54
N ILE A 236 -18.32 1.52 17.24
CA ILE A 236 -16.88 1.74 17.38
C ILE A 236 -16.24 0.63 18.20
N GLU A 237 -16.83 0.27 19.34
CA GLU A 237 -16.32 -0.81 20.20
C GLU A 237 -16.24 -2.11 19.40
N MET A 238 -17.27 -2.43 18.60
CA MET A 238 -17.26 -3.57 17.69
C MET A 238 -16.08 -3.53 16.70
N LEU A 239 -15.79 -2.38 16.07
CA LEU A 239 -14.66 -2.28 15.14
C LEU A 239 -13.31 -2.39 15.85
N LEU A 240 -13.15 -1.73 16.99
CA LEU A 240 -11.93 -1.81 17.78
C LEU A 240 -11.67 -3.24 18.26
N ASP A 241 -12.70 -3.98 18.67
CA ASP A 241 -12.59 -5.39 19.06
C ASP A 241 -12.08 -6.27 17.91
N ARG A 242 -12.45 -5.98 16.66
CA ARG A 242 -11.95 -6.72 15.48
C ARG A 242 -10.47 -6.45 15.20
N TRP A 243 -9.96 -5.29 15.58
CA TRP A 243 -8.60 -4.86 15.30
C TRP A 243 -7.64 -5.08 16.48
N THR A 244 -8.17 -5.45 17.63
CA THR A 244 -7.42 -5.58 18.89
C THR A 244 -7.10 -7.04 19.21
N ARG A 245 -5.89 -7.27 19.72
CA ARG A 245 -5.45 -8.55 20.29
C ARG A 245 -4.66 -8.34 21.57
N THR A 246 -4.68 -9.32 22.48
CA THR A 246 -3.66 -9.37 23.55
C THR A 246 -2.34 -9.94 23.00
N PRO A 247 -1.19 -9.73 23.69
CA PRO A 247 0.08 -10.34 23.31
C PRO A 247 0.02 -11.87 23.20
N GLU A 248 -0.73 -12.54 24.08
CA GLU A 248 -0.89 -14.00 24.09
C GLU A 248 -1.67 -14.46 22.86
N GLU A 249 -2.76 -13.76 22.53
CA GLU A 249 -3.52 -14.04 21.33
C GLU A 249 -2.70 -13.83 20.06
N TYR A 250 -1.85 -12.80 20.04
CA TYR A 250 -0.91 -12.55 18.95
C TYR A 250 0.05 -13.72 18.75
N ARG A 251 0.71 -14.19 19.82
CA ARG A 251 1.64 -15.34 19.78
C ARG A 251 0.94 -16.59 19.25
N ARG A 252 -0.21 -16.93 19.82
CA ARG A 252 -1.01 -18.09 19.40
C ARG A 252 -1.36 -18.02 17.91
N ARG A 253 -1.82 -16.85 17.43
CA ARG A 253 -2.17 -16.64 16.02
C ARG A 253 -0.96 -16.75 15.10
N PHE A 254 0.19 -16.24 15.51
CA PHE A 254 1.43 -16.38 14.75
C PHE A 254 1.87 -17.85 14.65
N GLU A 255 1.76 -18.62 15.74
CA GLU A 255 2.08 -20.05 15.74
C GLU A 255 1.11 -20.89 14.89
N GLU A 256 -0.19 -20.59 14.94
CA GLU A 256 -1.19 -21.19 14.04
C GLU A 256 -0.84 -20.90 12.58
N TRP A 257 -0.53 -19.63 12.29
CA TRP A 257 -0.19 -19.19 10.96
C TRP A 257 1.10 -19.81 10.41
N GLN A 258 2.14 -19.96 11.25
CA GLN A 258 3.37 -20.67 10.89
C GLN A 258 3.12 -22.14 10.54
N ARG A 259 2.17 -22.81 11.22
CA ARG A 259 1.80 -24.20 10.94
C ARG A 259 1.06 -24.37 9.62
N ASP A 260 0.23 -23.39 9.26
CA ASP A 260 -0.57 -23.43 8.02
C ASP A 260 0.23 -23.06 6.76
N ARG A 261 1.46 -22.55 6.93
CA ARG A 261 2.29 -22.11 5.81
C ARG A 261 3.01 -23.29 5.16
N PRO A 262 2.96 -23.44 3.81
CA PRO A 262 3.83 -24.38 3.14
C PRO A 262 5.31 -24.00 3.38
N PRO A 263 6.22 -24.98 3.53
CA PRO A 263 7.64 -24.70 3.68
C PRO A 263 8.16 -24.04 2.40
N VAL A 264 8.36 -22.72 2.43
CA VAL A 264 8.97 -21.97 1.33
C VAL A 264 10.42 -21.68 1.72
N GLU A 265 11.37 -22.25 0.98
CA GLU A 265 12.83 -22.13 1.25
C GLU A 265 13.38 -20.69 1.13
N ALA A 266 12.65 -19.79 0.47
CA ALA A 266 13.07 -18.41 0.19
C ALA A 266 11.98 -17.37 0.57
N GLY A 267 11.44 -17.49 1.78
CA GLY A 267 10.60 -16.45 2.38
C GLY A 267 11.44 -15.33 3.01
N PRO A 268 10.92 -14.10 3.15
CA PRO A 268 11.54 -13.13 4.03
C PRO A 268 11.57 -13.70 5.44
N ALA A 269 12.65 -13.41 6.17
CA ALA A 269 12.86 -13.93 7.52
C ALA A 269 11.76 -13.52 8.52
N TYR A 270 10.85 -12.61 8.15
CA TYR A 270 9.81 -12.05 9.02
C TYR A 270 8.48 -11.90 8.30
N ASP A 271 7.40 -12.24 9.01
CA ASP A 271 6.02 -12.11 8.55
C ASP A 271 5.23 -11.21 9.51
N PHE A 272 4.70 -10.10 8.97
CA PHE A 272 3.96 -9.09 9.74
C PHE A 272 2.44 -9.23 9.61
N VAL A 273 1.94 -10.30 8.98
CA VAL A 273 0.52 -10.49 8.69
C VAL A 273 -0.34 -10.47 9.96
N PRO A 274 0.02 -11.15 11.06
CA PRO A 274 -0.78 -11.05 12.29
C PRO A 274 -0.87 -9.61 12.82
N LEU A 275 0.20 -8.82 12.67
CA LEU A 275 0.23 -7.42 13.09
C LEU A 275 -0.58 -6.53 12.13
N ARG A 276 -0.69 -6.89 10.85
CA ARG A 276 -1.54 -6.18 9.87
C ARG A 276 -3.03 -6.54 10.03
N GLU A 277 -3.32 -7.79 10.39
CA GLU A 277 -4.69 -8.27 10.63
C GLU A 277 -5.29 -7.63 11.88
N SER A 278 -4.48 -7.45 12.92
CA SER A 278 -4.87 -6.81 14.19
C SER A 278 -3.79 -5.83 14.65
N PRO A 279 -3.81 -4.58 14.13
CA PRO A 279 -2.76 -3.58 14.38
C PRO A 279 -2.80 -2.94 15.77
N LEU A 280 -3.83 -3.24 16.58
CA LEU A 280 -3.96 -2.76 17.96
C LEU A 280 -3.62 -3.89 18.92
N ILE A 281 -2.69 -3.63 19.84
CA ILE A 281 -2.33 -4.55 20.92
C ILE A 281 -2.90 -4.03 22.23
N GLN A 282 -3.75 -4.82 22.87
CA GLN A 282 -4.23 -4.54 24.21
C GLN A 282 -3.19 -5.00 25.22
N MET A 283 -2.48 -4.03 25.79
CA MET A 283 -1.47 -4.30 26.80
C MET A 283 -2.05 -4.24 28.21
N ARG A 284 -3.08 -3.42 28.46
CA ARG A 284 -3.82 -3.36 29.74
C ARG A 284 -5.33 -3.16 29.49
N PRO A 285 -6.21 -3.34 30.50
CA PRO A 285 -7.62 -2.98 30.36
C PRO A 285 -7.76 -1.53 29.89
N ASP A 286 -8.52 -1.32 28.81
CA ASP A 286 -8.73 -0.01 28.15
C ASP A 286 -7.50 0.62 27.45
N GLU A 287 -6.27 0.14 27.68
CA GLU A 287 -5.05 0.72 27.10
C GLU A 287 -4.53 -0.11 25.91
N LEU A 288 -4.65 0.47 24.72
CA LEU A 288 -4.26 -0.09 23.43
C LEU A 288 -2.97 0.56 22.93
N VAL A 289 -2.10 -0.20 22.29
CA VAL A 289 -0.90 0.29 21.61
C VAL A 289 -1.04 0.01 20.12
N CYS A 290 -0.67 0.98 19.28
CA CYS A 290 -0.53 0.79 17.84
C CYS A 290 0.95 0.95 17.46
N PRO A 291 1.73 -0.15 17.40
CA PRO A 291 3.17 -0.05 17.15
C PRO A 291 3.48 0.55 15.78
N VAL A 292 2.68 0.20 14.77
CA VAL A 292 2.87 0.67 13.39
C VAL A 292 1.57 1.31 12.92
N LEU A 293 1.41 2.60 13.18
CA LEU A 293 0.21 3.37 12.85
C LEU A 293 -0.19 3.28 11.36
N PRO A 294 0.74 3.26 10.39
CA PRO A 294 0.41 3.00 8.99
C PRO A 294 -0.37 1.70 8.75
N PHE A 295 -0.17 0.65 9.55
CA PHE A 295 -0.95 -0.58 9.45
C PHE A 295 -2.40 -0.38 9.89
N LEU A 296 -2.64 0.43 10.93
CA LEU A 296 -4.00 0.78 11.34
C LEU A 296 -4.73 1.58 10.27
N LEU A 297 -4.06 2.56 9.64
CA LEU A 297 -4.66 3.35 8.56
C LEU A 297 -4.96 2.49 7.32
N SER A 298 -4.05 1.59 6.93
CA SER A 298 -4.31 0.63 5.85
C SER A 298 -5.46 -0.32 6.20
N LYS A 299 -5.54 -0.77 7.46
CA LYS A 299 -6.63 -1.62 7.95
C LYS A 299 -7.97 -0.91 7.82
N MET A 300 -8.06 0.37 8.18
CA MET A 300 -9.28 1.15 8.03
C MET A 300 -9.72 1.28 6.58
N GLU A 301 -8.79 1.45 5.63
CA GLU A 301 -9.14 1.55 4.21
C GLU A 301 -9.73 0.24 3.65
N ASP A 302 -9.14 -0.90 4.00
CA ASP A 302 -9.51 -2.18 3.40
C ASP A 302 -10.60 -2.94 4.17
N GLU A 303 -10.87 -2.60 5.44
CA GLU A 303 -11.82 -3.33 6.28
C GLU A 303 -13.22 -3.46 5.66
N PRO A 304 -13.83 -2.43 5.04
CA PRO A 304 -15.15 -2.59 4.41
C PRO A 304 -15.17 -3.66 3.33
N TYR A 305 -14.11 -3.74 2.51
CA TYR A 305 -13.96 -4.77 1.50
C TYR A 305 -13.85 -6.15 2.14
N PHE A 306 -12.98 -6.33 3.14
CA PHE A 306 -12.79 -7.63 3.79
C PHE A 306 -14.03 -8.12 4.53
N VAL A 307 -14.73 -7.22 5.25
CA VAL A 307 -15.98 -7.54 5.94
C VAL A 307 -17.02 -8.08 4.97
N LEU A 308 -17.24 -7.39 3.84
CA LEU A 308 -18.17 -7.84 2.82
C LEU A 308 -17.71 -9.14 2.16
N CYS A 309 -16.44 -9.22 1.77
CA CYS A 309 -15.87 -10.36 1.08
C CYS A 309 -15.98 -11.64 1.93
N ASP A 310 -15.60 -11.57 3.21
CA ASP A 310 -15.64 -12.68 4.15
C ASP A 310 -17.07 -13.10 4.46
N TYR A 311 -17.97 -12.13 4.70
CA TYR A 311 -19.38 -12.42 4.96
C TYR A 311 -20.04 -13.11 3.75
N LEU A 312 -19.86 -12.57 2.54
CA LEU A 312 -20.43 -13.14 1.33
C LEU A 312 -19.88 -14.53 1.04
N LYS A 313 -18.58 -14.77 1.30
CA LYS A 313 -17.96 -16.11 1.18
C LYS A 313 -18.63 -17.14 2.10
N GLN A 314 -18.99 -16.75 3.32
CA GLN A 314 -19.67 -17.63 4.28
C GLN A 314 -21.11 -17.96 3.86
N GLN A 315 -21.77 -17.03 3.15
CA GLN A 315 -23.12 -17.25 2.61
C GLN A 315 -23.08 -18.12 1.35
N ASP A 316 -22.25 -17.73 0.37
CA ASP A 316 -22.11 -18.38 -0.93
C ASP A 316 -20.86 -17.85 -1.66
N ALA A 317 -19.96 -18.76 -2.06
CA ALA A 317 -18.78 -18.42 -2.85
C ALA A 317 -19.11 -17.76 -4.20
N GLN A 318 -20.30 -18.00 -4.77
CA GLN A 318 -20.74 -17.28 -5.98
C GLN A 318 -21.03 -15.82 -5.67
N LYS A 319 -21.72 -15.51 -4.57
CA LYS A 319 -21.99 -14.12 -4.16
C LYS A 319 -20.71 -13.33 -3.90
N GLN A 320 -19.69 -13.97 -3.33
CA GLN A 320 -18.37 -13.37 -3.18
C GLN A 320 -17.77 -12.98 -4.55
N ARG A 321 -17.84 -13.88 -5.54
CA ARG A 321 -17.34 -13.62 -6.89
C ARG A 321 -18.12 -12.51 -7.59
N ASP A 322 -19.44 -12.50 -7.46
CA ASP A 322 -20.31 -11.47 -8.03
C ASP A 322 -19.99 -10.09 -7.44
N PHE A 323 -19.77 -10.00 -6.12
CA PHE A 323 -19.31 -8.78 -5.46
C PHE A 323 -17.94 -8.32 -5.95
N GLN A 324 -16.96 -9.22 -6.04
CA GLN A 324 -15.61 -8.89 -6.53
C GLN A 324 -15.65 -8.41 -7.99
N GLN A 325 -16.49 -9.00 -8.84
CA GLN A 325 -16.68 -8.57 -10.22
C GLN A 325 -17.37 -7.20 -10.29
N ALA A 326 -18.42 -6.99 -9.50
CA ALA A 326 -19.12 -5.71 -9.43
C ALA A 326 -18.22 -4.57 -8.93
N LEU A 327 -17.33 -4.85 -7.96
CA LEU A 327 -16.30 -3.90 -7.54
C LEU A 327 -15.31 -3.58 -8.66
N GLY A 328 -14.98 -4.58 -9.49
CA GLY A 328 -14.21 -4.38 -10.72
C GLY A 328 -14.85 -3.36 -11.65
N TYR A 329 -16.15 -3.51 -11.93
CA TYR A 329 -16.90 -2.56 -12.77
C TYR A 329 -17.03 -1.17 -12.15
N ALA A 330 -17.30 -1.10 -10.84
CA ALA A 330 -17.35 0.19 -10.14
C ALA A 330 -16.01 0.94 -10.21
N TYR A 331 -14.89 0.21 -10.09
CA TYR A 331 -13.56 0.78 -10.26
C TYR A 331 -13.28 1.21 -11.70
N GLU A 332 -13.66 0.41 -12.68
CA GLU A 332 -13.51 0.75 -14.09
C GLU A 332 -14.29 2.04 -14.42
N GLU A 333 -15.55 2.18 -13.98
CA GLU A 333 -16.31 3.42 -14.13
C GLU A 333 -15.58 4.63 -13.51
N TYR A 334 -15.03 4.44 -12.31
CA TYR A 334 -14.27 5.48 -11.61
C TYR A 334 -13.00 5.87 -12.37
N ALA A 335 -12.17 4.89 -12.76
CA ALA A 335 -10.93 5.10 -13.49
C ALA A 335 -11.19 5.78 -14.85
N ASN A 336 -12.23 5.33 -15.56
CA ASN A 336 -12.62 5.94 -16.83
C ASN A 336 -13.04 7.40 -16.68
N SER A 337 -13.62 7.80 -15.54
CA SER A 337 -13.93 9.20 -15.28
C SER A 337 -12.67 10.05 -15.05
N LEU A 338 -11.62 9.48 -14.47
CA LEU A 338 -10.32 10.13 -14.29
C LEU A 338 -9.59 10.28 -15.62
N VAL A 339 -9.57 9.24 -16.46
CA VAL A 339 -8.94 9.27 -17.79
C VAL A 339 -9.61 10.32 -18.68
N ALA A 340 -10.94 10.44 -18.64
CA ALA A 340 -11.65 11.49 -19.38
C ALA A 340 -11.27 12.92 -18.94
N ARG A 341 -11.03 13.13 -17.63
CA ARG A 341 -10.57 14.41 -17.07
C ARG A 341 -9.13 14.72 -17.45
N ILE A 342 -8.27 13.70 -17.48
CA ILE A 342 -6.90 13.83 -18.02
C ILE A 342 -6.96 14.26 -19.49
N ALA A 343 -7.79 13.59 -20.29
CA ALA A 343 -7.91 13.85 -21.72
C ALA A 343 -8.36 15.28 -22.05
N SER A 344 -9.26 15.83 -21.24
CA SER A 344 -9.80 17.18 -21.43
C SER A 344 -8.92 18.28 -20.83
N GLY A 345 -8.21 18.02 -19.73
CA GLY A 345 -7.40 19.00 -19.01
C GLY A 345 -5.92 19.07 -19.43
N ASP A 346 -5.40 18.08 -20.16
CA ASP A 346 -3.97 18.03 -20.49
C ASP A 346 -3.49 19.31 -21.24
N ARG A 347 -2.42 19.93 -20.71
CA ARG A 347 -1.89 21.20 -21.21
C ARG A 347 -1.27 21.09 -22.61
N GLY A 348 -0.85 19.89 -23.01
CA GLY A 348 -0.29 19.62 -24.34
C GLY A 348 -1.36 19.59 -25.44
N GLY A 349 -2.64 19.79 -25.09
CA GLY A 349 -3.77 19.80 -26.01
C GLY A 349 -4.64 18.55 -25.89
N ALA A 350 -5.83 18.64 -26.49
CA ALA A 350 -6.89 17.63 -26.36
C ALA A 350 -6.44 16.24 -26.85
N TRP A 351 -6.73 15.23 -26.04
CA TRP A 351 -6.58 13.82 -26.43
C TRP A 351 -7.84 13.30 -27.11
N VAL A 352 -7.68 12.45 -28.14
CA VAL A 352 -8.76 11.57 -28.58
C VAL A 352 -8.94 10.50 -27.51
N CYS A 353 -10.02 10.62 -26.73
CA CYS A 353 -10.37 9.69 -25.67
C CYS A 353 -11.52 8.77 -26.11
N ARG A 354 -11.31 7.46 -26.02
CA ARG A 354 -12.32 6.45 -26.38
C ARG A 354 -12.30 5.29 -25.39
N ARG A 355 -13.50 4.79 -25.11
CA ARG A 355 -13.74 3.49 -24.48
C ARG A 355 -13.95 2.46 -25.59
N PRO A 356 -13.03 1.51 -25.80
CA PRO A 356 -13.23 0.46 -26.78
C PRO A 356 -14.49 -0.36 -26.43
N GLY A 357 -15.37 -0.59 -27.41
CA GLY A 357 -16.56 -1.41 -27.16
C GLY A 357 -16.21 -2.87 -26.91
N LEU A 358 -17.15 -3.66 -26.36
CA LEU A 358 -17.00 -5.12 -26.20
C LEU A 358 -16.65 -5.86 -27.52
N LEU A 359 -17.00 -5.26 -28.67
CA LEU A 359 -16.73 -5.79 -30.01
C LEU A 359 -15.36 -5.35 -30.58
N ASP A 360 -14.76 -4.29 -30.05
CA ASP A 360 -13.46 -3.77 -30.47
C ASP A 360 -12.34 -4.59 -29.80
N ARG A 361 -12.10 -5.79 -30.32
CA ARG A 361 -10.93 -6.69 -30.07
C ARG A 361 -9.94 -6.22 -28.98
N GLN A 362 -10.37 -6.13 -27.72
CA GLN A 362 -9.59 -5.86 -26.50
C GLN A 362 -8.42 -4.87 -26.68
N VAL A 363 -8.72 -3.66 -27.15
CA VAL A 363 -7.75 -2.56 -27.28
C VAL A 363 -7.26 -2.07 -25.89
N GLY A 364 -8.11 -2.20 -24.88
CA GLY A 364 -7.92 -1.74 -23.50
C GLY A 364 -9.27 -1.39 -22.90
N ASP A 365 -9.28 -0.94 -21.65
CA ASP A 365 -10.50 -0.42 -20.99
C ASP A 365 -10.72 1.06 -21.37
N ASP A 366 -9.63 1.81 -21.53
CA ASP A 366 -9.59 3.15 -22.12
C ASP A 366 -8.44 3.30 -23.11
N TYR A 367 -8.58 4.23 -24.06
CA TYR A 367 -7.55 4.60 -25.01
C TYR A 367 -7.47 6.11 -25.20
N LEU A 368 -6.26 6.65 -25.04
CA LEU A 368 -5.94 8.03 -25.40
C LEU A 368 -4.99 8.05 -26.60
N GLN A 369 -5.23 8.98 -27.54
CA GLN A 369 -4.24 9.29 -28.57
C GLN A 369 -4.12 10.78 -28.85
N ARG A 370 -2.86 11.23 -29.02
CA ARG A 370 -2.52 12.57 -29.49
C ARG A 370 -1.34 12.45 -30.45
N ALA A 371 -1.56 12.88 -31.69
CA ALA A 371 -0.60 12.70 -32.77
C ALA A 371 -0.11 11.25 -32.87
N ASP A 372 1.21 11.04 -32.80
CA ASP A 372 1.86 9.74 -32.92
C ASP A 372 1.90 8.93 -31.61
N THR A 373 1.31 9.44 -30.54
CA THR A 373 1.40 8.86 -29.19
C THR A 373 0.06 8.27 -28.77
N GLY A 374 0.02 6.95 -28.57
CA GLY A 374 -1.12 6.21 -28.02
C GLY A 374 -0.85 5.76 -26.58
N VAL A 375 -1.88 5.76 -25.75
CA VAL A 375 -1.83 5.35 -24.34
C VAL A 375 -3.01 4.41 -24.07
N PRO A 376 -2.82 3.08 -24.23
CA PRO A 376 -3.83 2.11 -23.83
C PRO A 376 -3.79 1.88 -22.31
N PHE A 377 -4.97 1.93 -21.69
CA PHE A 377 -5.17 1.68 -20.26
C PHE A 377 -5.82 0.31 -20.04
N GLU A 378 -5.35 -0.40 -19.02
CA GLU A 378 -6.02 -1.57 -18.46
C GLU A 378 -6.26 -1.34 -16.97
N HIS A 379 -7.52 -1.35 -16.55
CA HIS A 379 -7.98 -1.09 -15.21
C HIS A 379 -8.22 -2.41 -14.45
N LYS A 380 -7.55 -2.58 -13.30
CA LYS A 380 -7.72 -3.75 -12.44
C LYS A 380 -8.28 -3.35 -11.08
N GLY A 381 -9.59 -3.54 -10.93
CA GLY A 381 -10.31 -3.28 -9.67
C GLY A 381 -10.22 -4.40 -8.63
N GLN A 382 -9.52 -5.50 -8.96
CA GLN A 382 -9.31 -6.61 -8.03
C GLN A 382 -8.46 -6.18 -6.84
N ARG A 383 -8.81 -6.69 -5.66
CA ARG A 383 -8.02 -6.56 -4.44
C ARG A 383 -7.51 -7.91 -3.98
N PRO A 384 -6.32 -7.98 -3.38
CA PRO A 384 -5.86 -9.20 -2.75
C PRO A 384 -6.78 -9.57 -1.58
N GLY A 385 -7.32 -10.77 -1.58
CA GLY A 385 -8.03 -11.32 -0.44
C GLY A 385 -7.13 -11.51 0.79
N THR A 386 -7.76 -11.75 1.94
CA THR A 386 -7.08 -12.06 3.22
C THR A 386 -6.15 -13.26 3.12
N GLU A 387 -6.45 -14.22 2.26
CA GLU A 387 -5.58 -15.38 1.96
C GLU A 387 -4.24 -14.99 1.34
N PHE A 388 -4.20 -14.00 0.45
CA PHE A 388 -2.95 -13.50 -0.12
C PHE A 388 -2.07 -12.89 0.97
N LEU A 389 -2.67 -12.11 1.88
CA LEU A 389 -1.96 -11.57 3.03
C LEU A 389 -1.39 -12.72 3.87
N ARG A 390 -2.17 -13.77 4.15
CA ARG A 390 -1.76 -14.95 4.92
C ARG A 390 -0.77 -15.90 4.23
N GLY A 391 -0.26 -15.57 3.05
CA GLY A 391 0.72 -16.43 2.38
C GLY A 391 0.14 -17.52 1.49
N GLY A 392 -1.19 -17.60 1.37
CA GLY A 392 -1.89 -18.52 0.47
C GLY A 392 -1.89 -18.07 -0.99
N GLU A 393 -2.42 -18.94 -1.87
CA GLU A 393 -2.52 -18.64 -3.31
C GLU A 393 -3.61 -17.63 -3.67
N GLY A 394 -4.69 -17.51 -2.88
CA GLY A 394 -5.72 -16.46 -2.87
C GLY A 394 -6.06 -15.76 -4.20
N ASP A 395 -6.47 -14.50 -4.12
CA ASP A 395 -6.55 -13.62 -5.30
C ASP A 395 -5.12 -13.27 -5.75
N ARG A 396 -4.58 -14.09 -6.65
CA ARG A 396 -3.18 -14.04 -7.12
C ARG A 396 -2.79 -12.62 -7.58
N VAL A 397 -1.78 -12.04 -6.94
CA VAL A 397 -1.24 -10.72 -7.33
C VAL A 397 -0.33 -10.80 -8.54
N LEU A 398 0.55 -11.82 -8.57
CA LEU A 398 1.45 -12.13 -9.68
C LEU A 398 1.14 -13.53 -10.19
N GLY A 399 0.93 -13.66 -11.50
CA GLY A 399 1.01 -14.93 -12.23
C GLY A 399 2.17 -14.84 -13.23
N PRO A 400 2.25 -15.72 -14.23
CA PRO A 400 1.49 -16.96 -14.42
C PRO A 400 1.91 -18.09 -13.46
N PRO A 401 1.21 -19.25 -13.44
CA PRO A 401 1.54 -20.40 -12.57
C PRO A 401 2.91 -21.02 -12.86
N SER A 402 3.48 -21.73 -11.88
CA SER A 402 4.87 -22.25 -11.95
C SER A 402 5.12 -23.14 -13.15
N ALA A 403 4.11 -23.94 -13.57
CA ALA A 403 4.21 -24.77 -14.76
C ALA A 403 4.40 -23.96 -16.05
N LEU A 404 3.70 -22.83 -16.20
CA LEU A 404 3.89 -21.96 -17.37
C LEU A 404 5.27 -21.26 -17.30
N LEU A 405 5.68 -20.82 -16.13
CA LEU A 405 7.00 -20.22 -15.93
C LEU A 405 8.14 -21.19 -16.25
N GLN A 406 8.02 -22.44 -15.85
CA GLN A 406 9.00 -23.48 -16.19
C GLN A 406 9.09 -23.69 -17.70
N ARG A 407 7.95 -23.73 -18.40
CA ARG A 407 7.95 -23.83 -19.87
C ARG A 407 8.68 -22.66 -20.53
N LEU A 408 8.38 -21.43 -20.11
CA LEU A 408 9.10 -20.23 -20.57
C LEU A 408 10.60 -20.30 -20.26
N GLU A 409 10.99 -20.88 -19.13
CA GLU A 409 12.39 -21.08 -18.77
C GLU A 409 13.12 -22.07 -19.68
N HIS A 410 12.44 -23.12 -20.13
CA HIS A 410 13.00 -24.08 -21.09
C HIS A 410 13.00 -23.55 -22.54
N GLY A 411 12.55 -22.31 -22.76
CA GLY A 411 12.52 -21.68 -24.09
C GLY A 411 11.27 -21.98 -24.91
N ASP A 412 10.20 -22.53 -24.30
CA ASP A 412 8.93 -22.72 -24.99
C ASP A 412 8.35 -21.38 -25.45
N GLN A 413 7.96 -21.29 -26.72
CA GLN A 413 7.12 -20.18 -27.18
C GLN A 413 5.67 -20.40 -26.74
N ILE A 414 5.18 -19.53 -25.87
CA ILE A 414 3.80 -19.56 -25.38
C ILE A 414 2.96 -18.58 -26.22
N PRO A 415 1.92 -19.06 -26.94
CA PRO A 415 0.99 -18.16 -27.61
C PRO A 415 0.34 -17.19 -26.60
N LEU A 416 0.24 -15.91 -26.95
CA LEU A 416 -0.29 -14.87 -26.05
C LEU A 416 -1.69 -15.20 -25.49
N GLN A 417 -2.52 -15.88 -26.29
CA GLN A 417 -3.85 -16.34 -25.84
C GLN A 417 -3.76 -17.38 -24.72
N VAL A 418 -2.79 -18.29 -24.79
CA VAL A 418 -2.56 -19.33 -23.77
C VAL A 418 -1.99 -18.71 -22.51
N GLY A 419 -1.01 -17.81 -22.64
CA GLY A 419 -0.44 -17.07 -21.52
C GLY A 419 -1.52 -16.30 -20.76
N ARG A 420 -2.36 -15.53 -21.47
CA ARG A 420 -3.49 -14.80 -20.88
C ARG A 420 -4.51 -15.70 -20.18
N SER A 421 -4.85 -16.87 -20.74
CA SER A 421 -5.86 -17.75 -20.12
C SER A 421 -5.35 -18.40 -18.84
N GLN A 422 -4.03 -18.56 -18.70
CA GLN A 422 -3.40 -19.19 -17.54
C GLN A 422 -2.87 -18.17 -16.52
N ASP A 423 -2.61 -16.92 -16.93
CA ASP A 423 -2.23 -15.84 -16.03
C ASP A 423 -3.47 -15.21 -15.38
N HIS A 424 -3.58 -15.40 -14.08
CA HIS A 424 -4.64 -14.80 -13.24
C HIS A 424 -4.09 -13.71 -12.32
N GLY A 425 -2.83 -13.29 -12.50
CA GLY A 425 -2.20 -12.27 -11.68
C GLY A 425 -2.76 -10.87 -11.96
N VAL A 426 -3.15 -10.13 -10.92
CA VAL A 426 -3.62 -8.74 -11.02
C VAL A 426 -2.63 -7.86 -11.81
N LEU A 427 -1.33 -7.99 -11.56
CA LEU A 427 -0.31 -7.12 -12.17
C LEU A 427 0.26 -7.64 -13.49
N THR A 428 0.22 -8.95 -13.72
CA THR A 428 0.88 -9.61 -14.88
C THR A 428 -0.08 -9.96 -15.99
N ARG A 429 -1.31 -10.38 -15.68
CA ARG A 429 -2.34 -10.66 -16.69
C ARG A 429 -2.56 -9.52 -17.68
N PRO A 430 -2.61 -8.23 -17.25
CA PRO A 430 -2.82 -7.11 -18.18
C PRO A 430 -1.70 -6.99 -19.21
N MET A 431 -0.48 -7.42 -18.89
CA MET A 431 0.64 -7.42 -19.84
C MET A 431 0.36 -8.32 -21.04
N TRP A 432 -0.22 -9.50 -20.79
CA TRP A 432 -0.66 -10.42 -21.84
C TRP A 432 -1.85 -9.88 -22.63
N GLN A 433 -2.74 -9.12 -21.99
CA GLN A 433 -3.91 -8.52 -22.65
C GLN A 433 -3.48 -7.47 -23.67
N GLN A 434 -2.67 -6.50 -23.24
CA GLN A 434 -2.19 -5.41 -24.11
C GLN A 434 -1.27 -5.92 -25.21
N SER A 435 -0.32 -6.80 -24.89
CA SER A 435 0.64 -7.32 -25.89
C SER A 435 -0.05 -8.10 -27.01
N ARG A 436 -1.18 -8.77 -26.72
CA ARG A 436 -1.94 -9.50 -27.76
C ARG A 436 -2.66 -8.56 -28.72
N ALA A 437 -2.95 -7.36 -28.29
CA ALA A 437 -3.82 -6.44 -28.99
C ALA A 437 -3.07 -5.45 -29.88
N THR A 438 -1.74 -5.51 -30.02
CA THR A 438 -0.99 -4.43 -30.69
C THR A 438 -1.55 -4.05 -32.06
N GLY A 439 -1.75 -5.03 -32.96
CA GLY A 439 -2.32 -4.76 -34.29
C GLY A 439 -3.70 -4.09 -34.21
N ALA A 440 -4.57 -4.56 -33.30
CA ALA A 440 -5.89 -3.99 -33.07
C ALA A 440 -5.82 -2.57 -32.46
N ILE A 441 -4.87 -2.32 -31.55
CA ILE A 441 -4.64 -1.01 -30.94
C ILE A 441 -4.17 0.00 -32.00
N LEU A 442 -3.22 -0.40 -32.85
CA LEU A 442 -2.72 0.46 -33.92
C LEU A 442 -3.81 0.79 -34.94
N GLU A 443 -4.61 -0.21 -35.36
CA GLU A 443 -5.76 -0.02 -36.26
C GLU A 443 -6.85 0.85 -35.63
N PHE A 444 -7.13 0.64 -34.34
CA PHE A 444 -8.11 1.43 -33.59
C PHE A 444 -7.66 2.89 -33.49
N GLY A 445 -6.39 3.14 -33.14
CA GLY A 445 -5.82 4.48 -33.09
C GLY A 445 -5.88 5.20 -34.44
N GLU A 446 -5.51 4.49 -35.52
CA GLU A 446 -5.60 5.02 -36.89
C GLU A 446 -7.02 5.40 -37.29
N ARG A 447 -8.01 4.57 -36.93
CA ARG A 447 -9.43 4.83 -37.18
C ARG A 447 -9.97 6.01 -36.37
N GLU A 448 -9.71 6.04 -35.07
CA GLU A 448 -10.33 6.99 -34.15
C GLU A 448 -9.65 8.36 -34.13
N ALA A 449 -8.34 8.41 -34.31
CA ALA A 449 -7.54 9.64 -34.28
C ALA A 449 -7.04 10.07 -35.67
N GLY A 450 -7.38 9.33 -36.73
CA GLY A 450 -7.00 9.65 -38.12
C GLY A 450 -5.51 9.48 -38.42
N SER A 451 -4.73 8.92 -37.49
CA SER A 451 -3.29 8.67 -37.65
C SER A 451 -2.87 7.45 -36.86
N ARG A 452 -1.96 6.65 -37.42
CA ARG A 452 -1.43 5.48 -36.72
C ARG A 452 -0.42 5.92 -35.66
N PRO A 453 -0.56 5.51 -34.39
CA PRO A 453 0.42 5.87 -33.37
C PRO A 453 1.76 5.18 -33.66
N ALA A 454 2.86 5.92 -33.51
CA ALA A 454 4.23 5.41 -33.61
C ALA A 454 4.75 4.88 -32.26
N ARG A 455 4.25 5.43 -31.16
CA ARG A 455 4.64 5.09 -29.79
C ARG A 455 3.41 4.73 -28.96
N LEU A 456 3.46 3.59 -28.27
CA LEU A 456 2.43 3.14 -27.35
C LEU A 456 3.01 3.10 -25.94
N PHE A 457 2.40 3.85 -25.01
CA PHE A 457 2.75 3.83 -23.59
C PHE A 457 1.69 3.03 -22.81
N PRO A 458 1.93 1.74 -22.53
CA PRO A 458 0.95 0.93 -21.83
C PRO A 458 0.86 1.35 -20.36
N ILE A 459 -0.37 1.62 -19.91
CA ILE A 459 -0.67 1.90 -18.51
C ILE A 459 -1.55 0.79 -17.95
N ILE A 460 -1.12 0.23 -16.83
CA ILE A 460 -1.88 -0.73 -16.04
C ILE A 460 -2.24 -0.04 -14.73
N THR A 461 -3.52 0.21 -14.49
CA THR A 461 -3.97 0.81 -13.24
C THR A 461 -4.54 -0.23 -12.31
N HIS A 462 -4.32 -0.06 -11.01
CA HIS A 462 -4.87 -0.98 -10.01
C HIS A 462 -5.44 -0.25 -8.80
N LEU A 463 -6.51 -0.82 -8.26
CA LEU A 463 -7.17 -0.34 -7.05
C LEU A 463 -6.45 -0.77 -5.77
N ALA A 464 -5.83 -1.95 -5.79
CA ALA A 464 -5.10 -2.49 -4.66
C ALA A 464 -3.85 -1.66 -4.36
N ASP A 465 -3.54 -1.45 -3.08
CA ASP A 465 -2.37 -0.70 -2.63
C ASP A 465 -1.08 -1.52 -2.74
N LEU A 466 -0.74 -1.87 -3.99
CA LEU A 466 0.41 -2.68 -4.40
C LEU A 466 1.32 -1.84 -5.29
N ARG A 467 2.50 -1.43 -4.81
CA ARG A 467 3.42 -0.56 -5.57
C ARG A 467 4.49 -1.34 -6.34
N VAL A 468 4.42 -1.33 -7.68
CA VAL A 468 5.47 -1.93 -8.51
C VAL A 468 6.71 -1.03 -8.51
N ASP A 469 7.72 -1.41 -7.73
CA ASP A 469 9.01 -0.73 -7.67
C ASP A 469 10.10 -1.42 -8.50
N LYS A 470 11.32 -0.87 -8.41
CA LYS A 470 12.49 -1.44 -9.08
C LYS A 470 12.72 -2.90 -8.74
N VAL A 471 12.47 -3.31 -7.49
CA VAL A 471 12.72 -4.68 -7.03
C VAL A 471 11.75 -5.62 -7.73
N VAL A 472 10.44 -5.35 -7.70
CA VAL A 472 9.43 -6.18 -8.37
C VAL A 472 9.65 -6.21 -9.89
N ARG A 473 9.96 -5.04 -10.47
CA ARG A 473 10.17 -4.88 -11.92
C ARG A 473 11.38 -5.67 -12.40
N ALA A 474 12.55 -5.42 -11.82
CA ALA A 474 13.80 -6.05 -12.22
C ALA A 474 13.88 -7.53 -11.81
N ALA A 475 13.32 -7.90 -10.65
CA ALA A 475 13.35 -9.28 -10.21
C ALA A 475 12.46 -10.16 -11.09
N TYR A 476 11.26 -9.69 -11.48
CA TYR A 476 10.25 -10.55 -12.08
C TYR A 476 9.54 -10.02 -13.33
N LEU A 477 9.01 -8.79 -13.33
CA LEU A 477 8.15 -8.34 -14.43
C LEU A 477 8.90 -8.19 -15.75
N THR A 478 10.10 -7.61 -15.72
CA THR A 478 10.96 -7.50 -16.92
C THR A 478 11.41 -8.87 -17.42
N PRO A 479 11.99 -9.77 -16.58
CA PRO A 479 12.31 -11.13 -17.01
C PRO A 479 11.13 -11.92 -17.59
N LEU A 480 9.94 -11.74 -17.02
CA LEU A 480 8.72 -12.37 -17.53
C LEU A 480 8.38 -11.82 -18.93
N ALA A 481 8.38 -10.49 -19.11
CA ALA A 481 8.10 -9.86 -20.38
C ALA A 481 9.06 -10.33 -21.48
N ASP A 482 10.36 -10.35 -21.17
CA ASP A 482 11.41 -10.76 -22.10
C ASP A 482 11.26 -12.22 -22.53
N LYS A 483 11.08 -13.15 -21.57
CA LYS A 483 10.94 -14.58 -21.87
C LYS A 483 9.65 -14.92 -22.59
N ALA A 484 8.57 -14.18 -22.32
CA ALA A 484 7.28 -14.38 -22.96
C ALA A 484 7.12 -13.62 -24.28
N GLY A 485 8.10 -12.78 -24.68
CA GLY A 485 8.00 -11.93 -25.87
C GLY A 485 6.87 -10.91 -25.78
N LEU A 486 6.55 -10.43 -24.57
CA LEU A 486 5.55 -9.39 -24.36
C LEU A 486 6.11 -8.05 -24.80
N TYR A 487 5.25 -7.22 -25.42
CA TYR A 487 5.65 -5.90 -25.92
C TYR A 487 6.85 -5.92 -26.90
N ALA A 488 7.00 -7.00 -27.69
CA ALA A 488 8.14 -7.19 -28.59
C ALA A 488 8.17 -6.23 -29.80
N GLU A 489 7.03 -5.63 -30.15
CA GLU A 489 6.93 -4.70 -31.27
C GLU A 489 7.54 -3.33 -30.91
N ALA A 490 8.31 -2.73 -31.83
CA ALA A 490 9.11 -1.53 -31.55
C ALA A 490 8.31 -0.27 -31.16
N CYS A 491 7.00 -0.25 -31.41
CA CYS A 491 6.13 0.85 -30.98
C CYS A 491 5.92 0.88 -29.47
N TRP A 492 6.03 -0.26 -28.79
CA TRP A 492 5.77 -0.36 -27.35
C TRP A 492 6.88 0.29 -26.52
N GLN A 493 6.45 1.07 -25.55
CA GLN A 493 7.28 1.55 -24.46
C GLN A 493 7.10 0.64 -23.24
N SER A 494 8.04 0.73 -22.28
CA SER A 494 7.95 -0.06 -21.04
C SER A 494 6.63 0.22 -20.30
N PRO A 495 5.88 -0.82 -19.88
CA PRO A 495 4.64 -0.64 -19.15
C PRO A 495 4.81 0.13 -17.85
N GLN A 496 3.83 0.97 -17.52
CA GLN A 496 3.75 1.66 -16.24
C GLN A 496 2.61 1.08 -15.42
N TRP A 497 2.90 0.74 -14.17
CA TRP A 497 1.91 0.37 -13.17
C TRP A 497 1.60 1.59 -12.32
N ILE A 498 0.34 1.98 -12.29
CA ILE A 498 -0.13 3.21 -11.68
C ILE A 498 -1.20 2.85 -10.65
N HIS A 499 -1.00 3.26 -9.40
CA HIS A 499 -2.06 3.11 -8.41
C HIS A 499 -3.18 4.10 -8.70
N VAL A 500 -4.42 3.80 -8.30
CA VAL A 500 -5.55 4.73 -8.47
C VAL A 500 -5.28 6.13 -7.90
N SER A 501 -4.53 6.26 -6.80
CA SER A 501 -4.11 7.56 -6.26
C SER A 501 -3.27 8.39 -7.21
N ASP A 502 -2.44 7.72 -8.00
CA ASP A 502 -1.53 8.38 -8.94
C ASP A 502 -2.32 8.80 -10.19
N LEU A 503 -3.35 8.03 -10.57
CA LEU A 503 -4.30 8.39 -11.62
C LEU A 503 -5.17 9.59 -11.21
N GLU A 504 -5.63 9.63 -9.96
CA GLU A 504 -6.31 10.79 -9.36
C GLU A 504 -5.43 12.03 -9.39
N TRP A 505 -4.16 11.89 -9.02
CA TRP A 505 -3.21 12.99 -9.06
C TRP A 505 -2.97 13.49 -10.49
N LEU A 506 -2.83 12.58 -11.46
CA LEU A 506 -2.75 12.95 -12.88
C LEU A 506 -3.98 13.75 -13.33
N ALA A 507 -5.20 13.32 -12.97
CA ALA A 507 -6.42 14.04 -13.30
C ALA A 507 -6.44 15.45 -12.68
N ALA A 508 -6.07 15.58 -11.40
CA ALA A 508 -5.98 16.88 -10.73
C ALA A 508 -4.91 17.79 -11.35
N LEU A 509 -3.76 17.24 -11.75
CA LEU A 509 -2.71 18.00 -12.46
C LEU A 509 -3.16 18.45 -13.85
N ALA A 510 -3.94 17.63 -14.56
CA ALA A 510 -4.52 17.99 -15.85
C ALA A 510 -5.49 19.17 -15.70
N GLU A 511 -6.45 19.08 -14.78
CA GLU A 511 -7.41 20.18 -14.56
C GLU A 511 -6.75 21.48 -14.09
N ALA A 512 -5.63 21.38 -13.38
CA ALA A 512 -4.81 22.54 -13.01
C ALA A 512 -3.96 23.10 -14.17
N GLY A 513 -4.01 22.52 -15.38
CA GLY A 513 -3.20 22.90 -16.53
C GLY A 513 -1.70 22.61 -16.37
N ARG A 514 -1.35 21.68 -15.46
CA ARG A 514 0.05 21.36 -15.10
C ARG A 514 0.57 20.08 -15.73
N LEU A 515 -0.32 19.20 -16.21
CA LEU A 515 0.06 17.92 -16.82
C LEU A 515 0.27 18.05 -18.33
N ASP A 516 1.41 17.57 -18.81
CA ASP A 516 1.56 17.03 -20.17
C ASP A 516 1.88 15.54 -20.04
N LEU A 517 0.90 14.68 -20.30
CA LEU A 517 1.02 13.25 -20.08
C LEU A 517 2.04 12.60 -21.03
N ALA A 518 2.11 13.05 -22.29
CA ALA A 518 3.05 12.49 -23.26
C ALA A 518 4.50 12.81 -22.87
N GLU A 519 4.75 14.04 -22.44
CA GLU A 519 6.06 14.47 -21.95
C GLU A 519 6.46 13.72 -20.67
N LEU A 520 5.51 13.56 -19.74
CA LEU A 520 5.72 12.82 -18.49
C LEU A 520 6.09 11.35 -18.76
N LEU A 521 5.34 10.67 -19.62
CA LEU A 521 5.58 9.26 -19.93
C LEU A 521 6.90 9.06 -20.69
N ALA A 522 7.25 9.96 -21.61
CA ALA A 522 8.53 9.94 -22.30
C ALA A 522 9.71 10.15 -21.33
N ASP A 523 9.61 11.10 -20.40
CA ASP A 523 10.61 11.33 -19.35
C ASP A 523 10.74 10.13 -18.41
N LYS A 524 9.61 9.58 -17.95
CA LYS A 524 9.57 8.40 -17.07
C LYS A 524 10.24 7.18 -17.69
N THR A 525 10.00 6.94 -18.98
CA THR A 525 10.55 5.78 -19.69
C THR A 525 12.02 5.96 -20.05
N THR A 526 12.46 7.19 -20.35
CA THR A 526 13.83 7.47 -20.79
C THR A 526 14.79 7.72 -19.61
N ASN A 527 14.39 8.59 -18.69
CA ASN A 527 15.28 9.14 -17.65
C ASN A 527 15.09 8.48 -16.28
N ALA A 528 13.97 7.78 -16.07
CA ALA A 528 13.65 7.15 -14.79
C ALA A 528 12.96 5.78 -14.95
N PRO A 529 13.42 4.86 -15.81
CA PRO A 529 12.70 3.63 -16.16
C PRO A 529 12.42 2.72 -14.95
N ASP A 530 13.31 2.70 -13.97
CA ASP A 530 13.23 1.90 -12.75
C ASP A 530 12.52 2.60 -11.58
N GLU A 531 12.28 3.92 -11.68
CA GLU A 531 11.65 4.69 -10.61
C GLU A 531 10.17 4.29 -10.46
N ARG A 532 9.63 4.32 -9.24
CA ARG A 532 8.17 4.15 -9.06
C ARG A 532 7.44 5.34 -9.68
N PHE A 533 6.22 5.12 -10.17
CA PHE A 533 5.46 6.17 -10.83
C PHE A 533 5.11 7.33 -9.88
N ASP A 534 4.69 7.02 -8.65
CA ASP A 534 4.40 7.99 -7.59
C ASP A 534 5.62 8.85 -7.22
N VAL A 535 6.80 8.23 -7.11
CA VAL A 535 8.06 8.94 -6.81
C VAL A 535 8.42 9.88 -7.96
N HIS A 536 8.23 9.44 -9.20
CA HIS A 536 8.47 10.26 -10.37
C HIS A 536 7.53 11.46 -10.46
N LEU A 537 6.23 11.26 -10.18
CA LEU A 537 5.25 12.34 -10.07
C LEU A 537 5.66 13.35 -8.99
N PHE A 538 6.05 12.86 -7.82
CA PHE A 538 6.49 13.70 -6.70
C PHE A 538 7.70 14.55 -7.04
N ARG A 539 8.72 13.92 -7.64
CA ARG A 539 9.93 14.63 -8.10
C ARG A 539 9.61 15.75 -9.08
N ARG A 540 8.60 15.57 -9.94
CA ARG A 540 8.28 16.50 -11.02
C ARG A 540 7.27 17.58 -10.62
N PHE A 541 6.31 17.26 -9.74
CA PHE A 541 5.19 18.13 -9.44
C PHE A 541 5.05 18.52 -7.97
N GLY A 542 5.87 17.96 -7.07
CA GLY A 542 5.81 18.19 -5.62
C GLY A 542 4.86 17.22 -4.91
N PRO A 543 4.33 17.57 -3.73
CA PRO A 543 3.38 16.72 -3.00
C PRO A 543 2.12 16.36 -3.80
N PRO A 544 1.48 15.20 -3.53
CA PRO A 544 0.25 14.79 -4.19
C PRO A 544 -0.86 15.83 -4.09
N THR A 545 -1.47 16.16 -5.23
CA THR A 545 -2.70 16.95 -5.26
C THR A 545 -3.88 16.01 -5.05
N VAL A 546 -4.66 16.24 -3.99
CA VAL A 546 -5.88 15.48 -3.75
C VAL A 546 -6.93 15.86 -4.80
N ASP A 547 -7.58 14.85 -5.36
CA ASP A 547 -8.65 15.03 -6.34
C ASP A 547 -9.86 15.77 -5.76
N ALA A 548 -10.42 16.73 -6.50
CA ALA A 548 -11.53 17.56 -6.04
C ALA A 548 -12.76 16.73 -5.62
N ARG A 549 -13.07 15.63 -6.32
CA ARG A 549 -14.18 14.76 -5.97
C ARG A 549 -13.99 14.09 -4.60
N LEU A 550 -12.74 13.76 -4.26
CA LEU A 550 -12.40 13.23 -2.94
C LEU A 550 -12.51 14.32 -1.88
N THR A 551 -12.04 15.54 -2.17
CA THR A 551 -12.21 16.69 -1.29
C THR A 551 -13.69 16.99 -1.02
N GLU A 552 -14.60 16.83 -1.99
CA GLU A 552 -16.05 16.98 -1.82
C GLU A 552 -16.71 15.81 -1.08
N ALA A 553 -16.14 14.61 -1.16
CA ALA A 553 -16.63 13.44 -0.44
C ALA A 553 -16.25 13.47 1.06
N VAL A 554 -15.12 14.08 1.43
CA VAL A 554 -14.69 14.18 2.84
C VAL A 554 -15.73 14.87 3.74
N PRO A 555 -16.30 16.05 3.39
CA PRO A 555 -17.38 16.64 4.17
C PRO A 555 -18.59 15.73 4.34
N ARG A 556 -18.93 14.93 3.31
CA ARG A 556 -20.06 13.97 3.38
C ARG A 556 -19.78 12.81 4.33
N LEU A 557 -18.54 12.32 4.36
CA LEU A 557 -18.07 11.37 5.38
C LEU A 557 -18.13 11.92 6.80
N LEU A 558 -17.88 13.21 6.95
CA LEU A 558 -17.88 13.88 8.26
C LEU A 558 -19.27 14.41 8.64
N ALA A 559 -20.19 14.61 7.69
CA ALA A 559 -21.49 15.26 7.89
C ALA A 559 -22.43 14.50 8.84
N GLY A 560 -22.37 13.16 8.87
CA GLY A 560 -23.07 12.34 9.87
C GLY A 560 -22.52 12.50 11.31
N SER A 561 -21.47 13.30 11.48
CA SER A 561 -20.65 13.41 12.69
C SER A 561 -20.36 14.87 13.12
N LEU A 562 -20.92 15.86 12.41
CA LEU A 562 -20.58 17.29 12.50
C LEU A 562 -21.13 18.03 13.74
N SER A 563 -21.51 17.34 14.82
CA SER A 563 -21.64 18.00 16.12
C SER A 563 -20.33 18.06 16.91
N ALA A 564 -19.22 17.47 16.43
CA ALA A 564 -18.05 17.24 17.30
C ALA A 564 -16.70 17.87 16.91
N PHE A 565 -16.33 18.13 15.64
CA PHE A 565 -14.94 18.55 15.35
C PHE A 565 -14.76 19.46 14.12
N SER A 566 -14.03 20.56 14.35
CA SER A 566 -13.25 21.29 13.35
C SER A 566 -11.84 20.69 13.29
N CYS A 567 -11.33 20.40 12.09
CA CYS A 567 -9.91 20.11 11.91
C CYS A 567 -9.09 21.34 12.33
N PRO A 568 -7.95 21.19 13.02
CA PRO A 568 -7.04 22.30 13.23
C PRO A 568 -6.52 22.77 11.87
N GLU A 569 -6.74 24.05 11.55
CA GLU A 569 -6.08 24.70 10.43
C GLU A 569 -4.56 24.61 10.62
N PRO A 570 -3.78 24.46 9.53
CA PRO A 570 -2.33 24.53 9.62
C PRO A 570 -1.94 25.88 10.22
N ALA A 571 -1.21 25.85 11.33
CA ALA A 571 -0.69 27.05 11.96
C ALA A 571 0.09 27.85 10.91
N SER A 572 -0.36 29.07 10.62
CA SER A 572 0.43 30.03 9.86
C SER A 572 1.66 30.38 10.70
N ASP A 573 2.83 29.96 10.23
CA ASP A 573 4.11 30.41 10.75
C ASP A 573 4.23 31.93 10.53
N GLU A 574 3.91 32.72 11.55
CA GLU A 574 4.42 34.07 11.67
C GLU A 574 5.85 34.01 12.25
N PRO A 575 6.84 34.60 11.58
CA PRO A 575 8.20 34.62 12.09
C PRO A 575 8.29 35.61 13.26
N SER A 576 8.83 35.14 14.39
CA SER A 576 9.34 35.99 15.47
C SER A 576 10.86 35.96 15.51
#